data_AF-A0A7K2AKZ2-F1
#
_entry.id   AF-A0A7K2AKZ2-F1
#
_cell.length_a   1.000
_cell.length_b   1.000
_cell.length_c   1.000
_cell.angle_alpha   90.00
_cell.angle_beta   90.00
_cell.angle_gamma   90.00
#
_symmetry.space_group_name_H-M   'P 1'
#
loop_
_entity.id
_entity.type
_entity.pdbx_description
1 polymer ?
#
loop_
_entity_poly.entity_id
_entity_poly.type
_entity_poly.pdbx_seq_one_letter_code
_entity_poly.pdbx_strand_id
1 'polypeptide(L)'
;MPARAQGLIRFEIDLTPRTITVLECRPPWRDDMGPEWTRHPICRFRYTKVRGEWSLYWSDRNLRFREYDLVEPTTSIEQLIAEVERDPTSIFWG
;
A
#
# COMPACT_ATOMS: atom_id res chain seq x y z
N MET A 1 -14.35 23.81 -2.04
CA MET A 1 -14.74 22.41 -1.70
C MET A 1 -15.39 22.39 -0.30
N PRO A 2 -16.24 21.42 0.12
CA PRO A 2 -16.86 21.50 1.44
C PRO A 2 -15.85 21.21 2.56
N ALA A 3 -15.90 21.99 3.63
CA ALA A 3 -14.92 22.13 4.72
C ALA A 3 -14.76 20.89 5.66
N ARG A 4 -15.18 19.68 5.24
CA ARG A 4 -15.16 18.48 6.10
C ARG A 4 -14.09 17.45 5.76
N ALA A 5 -13.28 17.67 4.72
CA ALA A 5 -12.27 16.69 4.29
C ALA A 5 -10.88 16.89 4.92
N GLN A 6 -10.60 17.99 5.61
CA GLN A 6 -9.29 18.22 6.20
C GLN A 6 -9.03 17.20 7.33
N GLY A 7 -8.15 16.21 7.07
CA GLY A 7 -7.75 15.18 8.04
C GLY A 7 -8.32 13.78 7.82
N LEU A 8 -9.14 13.54 6.80
CA LEU A 8 -9.64 12.18 6.51
C LEU A 8 -8.64 11.40 5.66
N ILE A 9 -7.84 10.54 6.27
CA ILE A 9 -7.09 9.52 5.55
C ILE A 9 -8.09 8.45 5.05
N ARG A 10 -7.99 8.08 3.78
CA ARG A 10 -8.73 6.95 3.20
C ARG A 10 -7.75 5.88 2.76
N PHE A 11 -8.12 4.63 2.93
CA PHE A 11 -7.37 3.53 2.33
C PHE A 11 -8.09 3.04 1.06
N GLU A 12 -7.37 2.97 -0.04
CA GLU A 12 -7.84 2.42 -1.31
C GLU A 12 -7.08 1.13 -1.62
N ILE A 13 -7.74 0.21 -2.32
CA ILE A 13 -7.12 -1.02 -2.83
C ILE A 13 -7.15 -0.97 -4.35
N ASP A 14 -5.98 -1.04 -4.97
CA ASP A 14 -5.83 -1.20 -6.41
C ASP A 14 -5.58 -2.68 -6.74
N LEU A 15 -6.51 -3.25 -7.51
CA LEU A 15 -6.51 -4.66 -7.88
C LEU A 15 -6.18 -4.82 -9.37
N THR A 16 -5.18 -5.63 -9.64
CA THR A 16 -4.92 -6.17 -10.98
C THR A 16 -4.98 -7.70 -10.93
N PRO A 17 -4.99 -8.41 -12.07
CA PRO A 17 -5.02 -9.88 -12.07
C PRO A 17 -3.88 -10.57 -11.31
N ARG A 18 -2.78 -9.85 -11.01
CA ARG A 18 -1.61 -10.43 -10.32
C ARG A 18 -1.10 -9.56 -9.18
N THR A 19 -1.72 -8.43 -8.89
CA THR A 19 -1.24 -7.53 -7.83
C THR A 19 -2.39 -6.95 -7.05
N ILE A 20 -2.16 -6.80 -5.76
CA ILE A 20 -3.03 -6.07 -4.83
C ILE A 20 -2.15 -4.99 -4.22
N THR A 21 -2.49 -3.73 -4.43
CA THR A 21 -1.75 -2.59 -3.87
C THR A 21 -2.63 -1.87 -2.87
N VAL A 22 -2.12 -1.69 -1.65
CA VAL A 22 -2.77 -0.87 -0.62
C VAL A 22 -2.27 0.56 -0.76
N LEU A 23 -3.19 1.52 -0.79
CA LEU A 23 -2.91 2.93 -1.01
C LEU A 23 -3.47 3.74 0.16
N GLU A 24 -2.67 4.67 0.66
CA GLU A 24 -3.12 5.76 1.52
C GLU A 24 -3.49 6.97 0.65
N CYS A 25 -4.74 7.40 0.73
CA CYS A 25 -5.27 8.55 0.01
C CYS A 25 -5.49 9.70 0.97
N ARG A 26 -4.77 10.80 0.74
CA ARG A 26 -4.89 12.03 1.51
C ARG A 26 -5.62 13.10 0.71
N PRO A 27 -6.54 13.84 1.34
CA PRO A 27 -7.18 14.98 0.73
C PRO A 27 -6.14 16.10 0.53
N PRO A 28 -6.35 16.99 -0.44
CA PRO A 28 -5.45 18.12 -0.65
C PRO A 28 -5.33 18.94 0.64
N TRP A 29 -4.10 19.24 1.05
CA TRP A 29 -3.85 19.97 2.30
C TRP A 29 -4.20 21.46 2.20
N ARG A 30 -4.33 21.97 0.96
CA ARG A 30 -4.62 23.37 0.61
C ARG A 30 -5.64 23.45 -0.50
N ASP A 31 -6.57 24.40 -0.39
CA ASP A 31 -7.66 24.62 -1.37
C ASP A 31 -7.11 25.12 -2.71
N ASP A 32 -5.92 25.76 -2.71
CA ASP A 32 -5.20 26.24 -3.89
C ASP A 32 -4.49 25.15 -4.72
N MET A 33 -4.33 23.92 -4.19
CA MET A 33 -3.59 22.85 -4.86
C MET A 33 -4.47 21.94 -5.75
N GLY A 34 -5.72 22.35 -6.00
CA GLY A 34 -6.69 21.59 -6.79
C GLY A 34 -7.39 20.48 -5.99
N PRO A 35 -8.49 19.91 -6.51
CA PRO A 35 -9.29 18.89 -5.82
C PRO A 35 -8.63 17.51 -5.75
N GLU A 36 -7.42 17.36 -6.27
CA GLU A 36 -6.80 16.05 -6.47
C GLU A 36 -6.36 15.42 -5.14
N TRP A 37 -6.79 14.19 -4.92
CA TRP A 37 -6.38 13.38 -3.77
C TRP A 37 -4.99 12.81 -4.04
N THR A 38 -4.08 12.98 -3.10
CA THR A 38 -2.74 12.37 -3.22
C THR A 38 -2.82 10.91 -2.81
N ARG A 39 -2.35 10.02 -3.69
CA ARG A 39 -2.33 8.57 -3.45
C ARG A 39 -0.90 8.12 -3.18
N HIS A 40 -0.67 7.51 -2.02
CA HIS A 40 0.62 6.96 -1.64
C HIS A 40 0.50 5.43 -1.52
N PRO A 41 1.16 4.65 -2.38
CA PRO A 41 1.23 3.21 -2.17
C PRO A 41 1.95 2.91 -0.86
N ILE A 42 1.38 1.99 -0.09
CA ILE A 42 1.95 1.49 1.16
C ILE A 42 2.70 0.19 0.88
N CYS A 43 1.95 -0.82 0.47
CA CYS A 43 2.45 -2.14 0.16
C CYS A 43 1.78 -2.71 -1.09
N ARG A 44 2.44 -3.71 -1.67
CA ARG A 44 1.92 -4.46 -2.80
C ARG A 44 2.17 -5.94 -2.61
N PHE A 45 1.11 -6.72 -2.70
CA PHE A 45 1.17 -8.16 -2.84
C PHE A 45 1.21 -8.50 -4.32
N ARG A 46 2.16 -9.34 -4.74
CA ARG A 46 2.31 -9.76 -6.14
C ARG A 46 2.27 -11.27 -6.24
N TYR A 47 1.37 -11.77 -7.08
CA TYR A 47 1.25 -13.21 -7.35
C TYR A 47 2.15 -13.65 -8.51
N THR A 48 3.00 -14.64 -8.24
CA THR A 48 3.88 -15.27 -9.22
C THR A 48 3.30 -16.60 -9.67
N LYS A 49 2.58 -16.59 -10.80
CA LYS A 49 1.86 -17.77 -11.33
C LYS A 49 2.74 -19.03 -11.50
N VAL A 50 4.01 -18.87 -11.88
CA VAL A 50 4.92 -20.01 -12.10
C VAL A 50 5.18 -20.78 -10.80
N ARG A 51 5.27 -20.07 -9.67
CA ARG A 51 5.54 -20.68 -8.37
C ARG A 51 4.28 -20.87 -7.52
N GLY A 52 3.19 -20.19 -7.85
CA GLY A 52 1.94 -20.22 -7.09
C GLY A 52 2.00 -19.43 -5.78
N GLU A 53 2.94 -18.49 -5.67
CA GLU A 53 3.25 -17.77 -4.43
C GLU A 53 3.00 -16.27 -4.57
N TRP A 54 2.74 -15.63 -3.43
CA TRP A 54 2.66 -14.20 -3.24
C TRP A 54 3.95 -13.68 -2.64
N SER A 55 4.43 -12.56 -3.16
CA SER A 55 5.54 -11.78 -2.59
C SER A 55 5.02 -10.45 -2.08
N LEU A 56 5.59 -9.97 -0.97
CA LEU A 56 5.28 -8.66 -0.40
C LEU A 56 6.32 -7.62 -0.86
N TYR A 57 5.84 -6.45 -1.25
CA TYR A 57 6.66 -5.30 -1.60
C TYR A 57 6.24 -4.10 -0.77
N TRP A 58 7.19 -3.29 -0.33
CA TRP A 58 6.98 -2.00 0.33
C TRP A 58 7.31 -0.86 -0.63
N SER A 59 6.64 0.27 -0.48
CA SER A 59 6.92 1.48 -1.26
C SER A 59 7.98 2.34 -0.56
N ASP A 60 9.06 2.67 -1.25
CA ASP A 60 10.06 3.60 -0.72
C ASP A 60 9.60 5.07 -0.82
N ARG A 61 10.40 5.97 -0.23
CA ARG A 61 10.15 7.43 -0.25
C ARG A 61 10.02 8.05 -1.65
N ASN A 62 10.47 7.34 -2.70
CA ASN A 62 10.39 7.77 -4.09
C ASN A 62 9.26 7.04 -4.84
N LEU A 63 8.33 6.41 -4.12
CA LEU A 63 7.20 5.66 -4.65
C LEU A 63 7.62 4.42 -5.48
N ARG A 64 8.81 3.87 -5.20
CA ARG A 64 9.30 2.66 -5.86
C ARG A 64 9.07 1.45 -4.97
N PHE A 65 8.54 0.38 -5.56
CA PHE A 65 8.36 -0.88 -4.87
C PHE A 65 9.67 -1.63 -4.72
N ARG A 66 9.96 -2.06 -3.49
CA ARG A 66 11.08 -2.93 -3.13
C ARG A 66 10.52 -4.19 -2.48
N GLU A 67 11.14 -5.32 -2.76
CA GLU A 67 10.75 -6.58 -2.13
C GLU A 67 11.01 -6.52 -0.63
N TYR A 68 10.09 -7.06 0.17
CA TYR A 68 10.19 -7.11 1.61
C TYR A 68 10.83 -8.44 2.02
N ASP A 69 12.08 -8.38 2.47
CA ASP A 69 12.93 -9.55 2.72
C ASP A 69 12.71 -10.24 4.08
N LEU A 70 11.92 -9.66 4.98
CA LEU A 70 11.64 -10.25 6.30
C LEU A 70 10.56 -11.35 6.27
N VAL A 71 9.89 -11.53 5.14
CA VAL A 71 8.96 -12.64 4.90
C VAL A 71 9.24 -13.26 3.54
N GLU A 72 9.38 -14.58 3.51
CA GLU A 72 9.56 -15.28 2.24
C GLU A 72 8.25 -15.27 1.43
N PRO A 73 8.33 -15.35 0.10
CA PRO A 73 7.16 -15.57 -0.73
C PRO A 73 6.39 -16.81 -0.27
N THR A 74 5.06 -16.70 -0.18
CA THR A 74 4.21 -17.77 0.37
C THR A 74 2.94 -17.95 -0.47
N THR A 75 2.39 -19.15 -0.48
CA THR A 75 1.10 -19.42 -1.11
C THR A 75 -0.07 -18.78 -0.36
N SER A 76 0.12 -18.42 0.93
CA SER A 76 -0.91 -17.80 1.76
C SER A 76 -0.74 -16.28 1.83
N ILE A 77 -1.62 -15.56 1.14
CA ILE A 77 -1.67 -14.10 1.21
C ILE A 77 -2.00 -13.60 2.63
N GLU A 78 -2.76 -14.36 3.41
CA GLU A 78 -3.14 -13.99 4.79
C GLU A 78 -1.91 -13.83 5.68
N GLN A 79 -0.87 -14.63 5.49
CA GLN A 79 0.38 -14.48 6.23
C GLN A 79 1.07 -13.15 5.92
N LEU A 80 1.05 -12.72 4.65
CA LEU A 80 1.63 -11.44 4.25
C LEU A 80 0.81 -10.26 4.77
N ILE A 81 -0.52 -10.39 4.80
CA ILE A 81 -1.41 -9.38 5.39
C ILE A 81 -1.11 -9.24 6.88
N ALA A 82 -1.01 -10.35 7.62
CA ALA A 82 -0.68 -10.33 9.05
C ALA A 82 0.69 -9.69 9.33
N GLU A 83 1.68 -9.90 8.46
CA GLU A 83 3.00 -9.24 8.57
C GLU A 83 2.91 -7.73 8.33
N VAL A 84 2.09 -7.29 7.36
CA VAL A 84 1.81 -5.85 7.14
C VAL A 84 1.06 -5.26 8.34
N GLU A 85 0.10 -5.96 8.93
CA GLU A 85 -0.62 -5.48 10.13
C GLU A 85 0.28 -5.39 11.36
N ARG A 86 1.22 -6.34 11.51
CA ARG A 86 2.19 -6.32 12.61
C ARG A 86 3.20 -5.18 12.46
N ASP A 87 3.57 -4.86 11.22
CA ASP A 87 4.53 -3.82 10.82
C ASP A 87 5.74 -3.68 11.78
N PRO A 88 6.54 -4.73 11.96
CA PRO A 88 7.63 -4.75 12.94
C PRO A 88 8.72 -3.71 12.67
N THR A 89 8.79 -3.20 11.44
CA THR A 89 9.76 -2.18 11.00
C THR A 89 9.17 -0.78 10.91
N SER A 90 7.87 -0.63 11.15
CA SER A 90 7.12 0.63 10.99
C SER A 90 7.21 1.25 9.59
N ILE A 91 7.43 0.43 8.55
CA ILE A 91 7.58 0.91 7.16
C ILE A 91 6.24 0.99 6.43
N PHE A 92 5.21 0.30 6.92
CA PHE A 92 3.90 0.27 6.28
C PHE A 92 2.96 1.36 6.84
N TRP A 93 3.00 1.61 8.15
CA TRP A 93 2.08 2.54 8.82
C TRP A 93 2.77 3.70 9.56
N GLY A 94 4.10 3.83 9.42
CA GLY A 94 4.91 4.87 10.07
C GLY A 94 4.71 6.30 9.55
#